data_AF-T0T094-F1
#
_entry.id   AF-T0T094-F1
#
_cell.length_a   1.000
_cell.length_b   1.000
_cell.length_c   1.000
_cell.angle_alpha   90.00
_cell.angle_beta   90.00
_cell.angle_gamma   90.00
#
_symmetry.space_group_name_H-M   'P 1'
#
loop_
_entity.id
_entity.type
_entity.pdbx_description
1 polymer ?
#
loop_
_entity_poly.entity_id
_entity_poly.type
_entity_poly.pdbx_seq_one_letter_code
_entity_poly.pdbx_strand_id
1 'polypeptide(L)'
;MKSLLLVSLLSLSFAVSASNSKTHFNQINNYVDKDCPTWNFERFTNIQKYIFFGVQDAKKHGYSYGFPISREGVDDIWCALEVERGMVNKACSKDLYLNMDRPFAEMAGKAPFESEIEVSFYDREEQMNAYLAYVSKVAKRENIKRPNVGAVLEILSRYYLQELTNIYPKKDFTIGSGVEYTYAKGKRTIGELDIIVYDRVTCKVTALGESKASSSKNQRKSLQKARKQIARFKNFMKRNSK
;
A
#
# COMPACT_ATOMS: atom_id res chain seq x y z
N MET A 1 -17.21 -76.80 26.38
CA MET A 1 -16.75 -76.05 25.19
C MET A 1 -17.46 -74.71 25.15
N LYS A 2 -16.76 -73.66 24.70
CA LYS A 2 -17.18 -72.25 24.53
C LYS A 2 -16.85 -71.31 25.70
N SER A 3 -15.59 -70.89 25.75
CA SER A 3 -15.21 -69.59 26.33
C SER A 3 -15.28 -68.55 25.22
N LEU A 4 -16.18 -67.57 25.34
CA LEU A 4 -16.23 -66.39 24.48
C LEU A 4 -15.12 -65.42 24.92
N LEU A 5 -14.08 -65.25 24.09
CA LEU A 5 -13.16 -64.13 24.20
C LEU A 5 -13.81 -62.91 23.54
N LEU A 6 -14.20 -61.93 24.34
CA LEU A 6 -14.59 -60.60 23.88
C LEU A 6 -13.31 -59.80 23.63
N VAL A 7 -12.89 -59.67 22.38
CA VAL A 7 -11.79 -58.77 21.98
C VAL A 7 -12.36 -57.36 21.84
N SER A 8 -12.18 -56.54 22.88
CA SER A 8 -12.39 -55.10 22.82
C SER A 8 -11.36 -54.46 21.87
N LEU A 9 -11.78 -54.21 20.63
CA LEU A 9 -11.08 -53.30 19.73
C LEU A 9 -11.31 -51.86 20.20
N LEU A 10 -10.44 -51.36 21.09
CA LEU A 10 -10.27 -49.93 21.30
C LEU A 10 -9.60 -49.35 20.06
N SER A 11 -10.40 -48.88 19.11
CA SER A 11 -9.94 -47.92 18.10
C SER A 11 -9.70 -46.58 18.80
N LEU A 12 -8.47 -46.34 19.24
CA LEU A 12 -8.01 -44.98 19.52
C LEU A 12 -8.02 -44.20 18.20
N SER A 13 -9.15 -43.57 17.91
CA SER A 13 -9.21 -42.48 16.95
C SER A 13 -8.38 -41.33 17.53
N PHE A 14 -7.08 -41.32 17.25
CA PHE A 14 -6.30 -40.10 17.32
C PHE A 14 -6.90 -39.15 16.28
N ALA A 15 -7.85 -38.33 16.73
CA ALA A 15 -8.15 -37.08 16.08
C ALA A 15 -6.85 -36.28 16.12
N VAL A 16 -6.06 -36.38 15.05
CA VAL A 16 -5.04 -35.40 14.74
C VAL A 16 -5.82 -34.11 14.55
N SER A 17 -5.96 -33.35 15.63
CA SER A 17 -6.27 -31.94 15.55
C SER A 17 -5.14 -31.33 14.74
N ALA A 18 -5.31 -31.30 13.42
CA ALA A 18 -4.56 -30.43 12.55
C ALA A 18 -4.69 -29.05 13.20
N SER A 19 -3.61 -28.60 13.85
CA SER A 19 -3.60 -27.27 14.42
C SER A 19 -3.71 -26.35 13.21
N ASN A 20 -4.94 -25.94 12.92
CA ASN A 20 -5.35 -24.99 11.91
C ASN A 20 -4.49 -23.75 12.11
N SER A 21 -3.31 -23.73 11.49
CA SER A 21 -2.38 -22.62 11.59
C SER A 21 -2.92 -21.54 10.66
N LYS A 22 -4.07 -20.97 11.01
CA LYS A 22 -4.74 -19.94 10.24
C LYS A 22 -3.81 -18.74 10.21
N THR A 23 -3.34 -18.41 9.01
CA THR A 23 -2.68 -17.13 8.78
C THR A 23 -3.60 -16.00 9.16
N HIS A 24 -3.01 -14.90 9.63
CA HIS A 24 -3.76 -13.71 9.98
C HIS A 24 -3.37 -12.58 9.05
N PHE A 25 -4.40 -11.92 8.54
CA PHE A 25 -4.30 -10.63 7.88
C PHE A 25 -4.87 -9.61 8.84
N ASN A 26 -4.10 -8.56 9.13
CA ASN A 26 -4.53 -7.47 9.99
C ASN A 26 -4.44 -6.17 9.22
N GLN A 27 -5.41 -5.31 9.40
CA GLN A 27 -5.34 -3.97 8.84
C GLN A 27 -4.71 -3.03 9.86
N ILE A 28 -3.66 -2.32 9.47
CA ILE A 28 -2.95 -1.38 10.35
C ILE A 28 -3.61 -0.01 10.32
N ASN A 29 -4.16 0.40 9.17
CA ASN A 29 -4.92 1.64 9.08
C ASN A 29 -6.36 1.42 9.55
N ASN A 30 -7.00 2.49 10.03
CA ASN A 30 -8.36 2.41 10.58
C ASN A 30 -9.44 2.34 9.49
N TYR A 31 -9.07 2.25 8.21
CA TYR A 31 -10.01 2.30 7.09
C TYR A 31 -10.52 0.92 6.74
N VAL A 32 -11.67 0.53 7.27
CA VAL A 32 -12.36 -0.68 6.80
C VAL A 32 -13.28 -0.30 5.65
N ASP A 33 -13.07 -0.92 4.48
CA ASP A 33 -13.99 -0.76 3.36
C ASP A 33 -15.31 -1.47 3.70
N LYS A 34 -16.43 -0.73 3.57
CA LYS A 34 -17.74 -1.22 3.99
C LYS A 34 -18.23 -2.38 3.12
N ASP A 35 -17.85 -2.41 1.86
CA ASP A 35 -18.29 -3.43 0.91
C ASP A 35 -17.47 -4.72 1.09
N CYS A 36 -16.19 -4.58 1.46
CA CYS A 36 -15.29 -5.70 1.67
C CYS A 36 -14.54 -5.63 3.02
N PRO A 37 -15.24 -5.84 4.16
CA PRO A 37 -14.73 -5.49 5.50
C PRO A 37 -13.69 -6.45 6.09
N THR A 38 -13.48 -7.62 5.49
CA THR A 38 -12.60 -8.65 6.05
C THR A 38 -11.44 -9.00 5.13
N TRP A 39 -10.26 -9.21 5.71
CA TRP A 39 -9.10 -9.73 5.00
C TRP A 39 -8.91 -11.20 5.32
N ASN A 40 -8.92 -12.04 4.30
CA ASN A 40 -8.69 -13.47 4.45
C ASN A 40 -7.90 -14.01 3.25
N PHE A 41 -7.39 -15.23 3.41
CA PHE A 41 -6.56 -15.90 2.41
C PHE A 41 -7.23 -15.98 1.03
N GLU A 42 -8.54 -16.28 0.99
CA GLU A 42 -9.29 -16.48 -0.25
C GLU A 42 -9.40 -15.22 -1.11
N ARG A 43 -9.26 -14.02 -0.53
CA ARG A 43 -9.24 -12.77 -1.31
C ARG A 43 -7.99 -12.68 -2.20
N PHE A 44 -6.90 -13.34 -1.82
CA PHE A 44 -5.59 -13.22 -2.47
C PHE A 44 -5.24 -14.41 -3.39
N THR A 45 -6.15 -15.35 -3.62
CA THR A 45 -5.86 -16.56 -4.41
C THR A 45 -5.83 -16.32 -5.93
N ASN A 46 -6.39 -15.21 -6.41
CA ASN A 46 -6.49 -14.91 -7.84
C ASN A 46 -5.90 -13.55 -8.23
N ILE A 47 -4.71 -13.25 -7.74
CA ILE A 47 -4.01 -12.00 -8.08
C ILE A 47 -3.53 -12.08 -9.53
N GLN A 48 -4.10 -11.23 -10.39
CA GLN A 48 -3.82 -11.19 -11.82
C GLN A 48 -2.58 -10.34 -12.13
N LYS A 49 -2.36 -9.27 -11.37
CA LYS A 49 -1.31 -8.28 -11.66
C LYS A 49 -0.48 -7.92 -10.44
N TYR A 50 0.82 -7.75 -10.66
CA TYR A 50 1.74 -7.16 -9.68
C TYR A 50 2.23 -5.82 -10.22
N ILE A 51 2.05 -4.76 -9.45
CA ILE A 51 2.39 -3.40 -9.85
C ILE A 51 3.54 -2.85 -9.00
N PHE A 52 4.45 -2.15 -9.64
CA PHE A 52 5.54 -1.45 -8.95
C PHE A 52 5.39 0.03 -9.21
N PHE A 53 5.25 0.81 -8.15
CA PHE A 53 5.05 2.25 -8.21
C PHE A 53 6.30 2.98 -7.75
N GLY A 54 6.72 4.01 -8.49
CA GLY A 54 7.77 4.91 -8.07
C GLY A 54 7.40 6.36 -8.32
N VAL A 55 8.32 7.25 -8.02
CA VAL A 55 8.23 8.69 -8.35
C VAL A 55 8.53 8.92 -9.85
N GLN A 56 8.68 10.17 -10.26
CA GLN A 56 9.00 10.57 -11.63
C GLN A 56 10.14 9.72 -12.21
N ASP A 57 10.04 9.41 -13.50
CA ASP A 57 10.96 8.58 -14.27
C ASP A 57 11.10 7.11 -13.83
N ALA A 58 10.38 6.65 -12.81
CA ALA A 58 10.50 5.27 -12.33
C ALA A 58 10.27 4.23 -13.43
N LYS A 59 9.38 4.49 -14.39
CA LYS A 59 9.11 3.56 -15.50
C LYS A 59 10.34 3.33 -16.39
N LYS A 60 11.21 4.34 -16.58
CA LYS A 60 12.51 4.20 -17.28
C LYS A 60 13.43 3.16 -16.60
N HIS A 61 13.17 2.83 -15.33
CA HIS A 61 13.90 1.84 -14.56
C HIS A 61 13.16 0.49 -14.41
N GLY A 62 12.03 0.29 -15.09
CA GLY A 62 11.28 -0.96 -15.09
C GLY A 62 10.19 -1.09 -14.02
N TYR A 63 9.78 0.04 -13.43
CA TYR A 63 8.53 0.09 -12.65
C TYR A 63 7.31 -0.02 -13.57
N SER A 64 6.16 -0.40 -13.01
CA SER A 64 4.90 -0.41 -13.77
C SER A 64 4.42 0.99 -14.06
N TYR A 65 4.57 1.90 -13.09
CA TYR A 65 4.14 3.29 -13.17
C TYR A 65 5.15 4.22 -12.47
N GLY A 66 5.22 5.47 -12.93
CA GLY A 66 5.90 6.56 -12.24
C GLY A 66 4.89 7.67 -11.95
N PHE A 67 4.76 8.06 -10.68
CA PHE A 67 3.93 9.19 -10.30
C PHE A 67 4.62 10.49 -10.75
N PRO A 68 3.90 11.47 -11.35
CA PRO A 68 4.48 12.74 -11.79
C PRO A 68 4.77 13.66 -10.59
N ILE A 69 5.79 13.28 -9.82
CA ILE A 69 6.36 14.01 -8.69
C ILE A 69 7.80 13.56 -8.48
N SER A 70 8.72 14.44 -8.10
CA SER A 70 10.07 14.04 -7.71
C SER A 70 10.09 13.38 -6.32
N ARG A 71 11.21 12.74 -5.95
CA ARG A 71 11.41 12.27 -4.57
C ARG A 71 11.33 13.41 -3.57
N GLU A 72 11.90 14.57 -3.90
CA GLU A 72 11.88 15.78 -3.08
C GLU A 72 10.47 16.33 -2.92
N GLY A 73 9.67 16.36 -3.99
CA GLY A 73 8.25 16.75 -3.88
C GLY A 73 7.46 15.85 -2.92
N VAL A 74 7.76 14.55 -2.86
CA VAL A 74 7.15 13.68 -1.84
C VAL A 74 7.60 14.07 -0.42
N ASP A 75 8.86 14.46 -0.23
CA ASP A 75 9.34 15.02 1.05
C ASP A 75 8.59 16.32 1.39
N ASP A 76 8.41 17.22 0.42
CA ASP A 76 7.75 18.51 0.62
C ASP A 76 6.28 18.34 1.03
N ILE A 77 5.55 17.42 0.39
CA ILE A 77 4.17 17.06 0.80
C ILE A 77 4.15 16.48 2.22
N TRP A 78 5.09 15.57 2.53
CA TRP A 78 5.17 15.00 3.87
C TRP A 78 5.41 16.10 4.91
N CYS A 79 6.34 17.02 4.64
CA CYS A 79 6.65 18.12 5.53
C CYS A 79 5.48 19.09 5.71
N ALA A 80 4.79 19.47 4.63
CA ALA A 80 3.59 20.30 4.71
C ALA A 80 2.49 19.65 5.58
N LEU A 81 2.30 18.32 5.49
CA LEU A 81 1.35 17.58 6.33
C LEU A 81 1.73 17.57 7.81
N GLU A 82 3.03 17.48 8.14
CA GLU A 82 3.46 17.53 9.54
C GLU A 82 3.21 18.91 10.14
N VAL A 83 3.48 19.97 9.37
CA VAL A 83 3.22 21.36 9.75
C VAL A 83 1.73 21.63 9.96
N GLU A 84 0.86 21.19 9.04
CA GLU A 84 -0.62 21.27 9.18
C GLU A 84 -1.12 20.66 10.51
N ARG A 85 -0.38 19.68 11.05
CA ARG A 85 -0.72 18.93 12.25
C ARG A 85 0.00 19.41 13.51
N GLY A 86 0.72 20.54 13.43
CA GLY A 86 1.49 21.09 14.55
C GLY A 86 2.66 20.20 14.98
N MET A 87 3.17 19.35 14.08
CA MET A 87 4.34 18.51 14.34
C MET A 87 5.61 19.20 13.84
N VAL A 88 6.70 19.10 14.63
CA VAL A 88 8.01 19.60 14.24
C VAL A 88 8.90 18.44 13.80
N ASN A 89 9.34 18.48 12.56
CA ASN A 89 10.34 17.59 12.00
C ASN A 89 11.55 18.36 11.49
N LYS A 90 12.70 18.05 12.09
CA LYS A 90 13.99 18.69 11.78
C LYS A 90 14.49 18.40 10.36
N ALA A 91 13.95 17.38 9.70
CA ALA A 91 14.26 17.09 8.30
C ALA A 91 13.53 18.03 7.31
N CYS A 92 12.49 18.73 7.75
CA CYS A 92 11.71 19.65 6.93
C CYS A 92 12.35 21.03 6.86
N SER A 93 12.31 21.67 5.68
CA SER A 93 12.80 23.03 5.49
C SER A 93 12.10 24.00 6.44
N LYS A 94 12.86 24.97 6.99
CA LYS A 94 12.30 26.04 7.84
C LYS A 94 11.27 26.88 7.08
N ASP A 95 11.44 27.05 5.77
CA ASP A 95 10.57 27.90 4.95
C ASP A 95 9.14 27.36 4.86
N LEU A 96 8.98 26.03 4.91
CA LEU A 96 7.66 25.37 4.97
C LEU A 96 6.89 25.72 6.25
N TYR A 97 7.59 25.97 7.36
CA TYR A 97 6.96 26.41 8.61
C TYR A 97 6.56 27.89 8.59
N LEU A 98 7.23 28.71 7.76
CA LEU A 98 6.97 30.15 7.68
C LEU A 98 5.78 30.47 6.78
N ASN A 99 5.49 29.63 5.77
CA ASN A 99 4.45 29.85 4.77
C ASN A 99 3.36 28.76 4.81
N MET A 100 2.80 28.49 5.99
CA MET A 100 1.82 27.40 6.18
C MET A 100 0.59 27.50 5.26
N ASP A 101 0.12 28.73 4.98
CA ASP A 101 -1.06 28.96 4.15
C ASP A 101 -0.79 28.74 2.65
N ARG A 102 0.48 28.72 2.25
CA ARG A 102 0.91 28.56 0.87
C ARG A 102 2.26 27.81 0.81
N PRO A 103 2.28 26.52 1.19
CA PRO A 103 3.51 25.78 1.44
C PRO A 103 4.37 25.53 0.19
N PHE A 104 3.84 25.78 -1.02
CA PHE A 104 4.56 25.61 -2.28
C PHE A 104 4.62 26.89 -3.12
N ALA A 105 4.51 28.07 -2.49
CA ALA A 105 4.51 29.37 -3.18
C ALA A 105 5.75 29.57 -4.05
N GLU A 106 6.91 29.06 -3.62
CA GLU A 106 8.17 29.09 -4.36
C GLU A 106 8.17 28.22 -5.62
N MET A 107 7.14 27.40 -5.82
CA MET A 107 6.94 26.61 -7.03
C MET A 107 6.04 27.27 -8.07
N ALA A 108 5.43 28.42 -7.74
CA ALA A 108 4.56 29.18 -8.64
C ALA A 108 5.24 29.50 -9.97
N GLY A 109 4.52 29.32 -11.09
CA GLY A 109 5.02 29.58 -12.44
C GLY A 109 6.11 28.62 -12.94
N LYS A 110 6.56 27.64 -12.13
CA LYS A 110 7.44 26.56 -12.61
C LYS A 110 6.59 25.53 -13.35
N ALA A 111 7.15 24.97 -14.43
CA ALA A 111 6.49 23.90 -15.16
C ALA A 111 6.14 22.71 -14.24
N PRO A 112 4.95 22.10 -14.38
CA PRO A 112 4.58 20.89 -13.65
C PRO A 112 5.63 19.78 -13.82
N PHE A 113 5.65 18.82 -12.90
CA PHE A 113 6.46 17.60 -13.08
C PHE A 113 6.03 16.87 -14.34
N GLU A 114 7.01 16.40 -15.12
CA GLU A 114 6.74 15.64 -16.33
C GLU A 114 5.96 14.37 -15.99
N SER A 115 4.99 14.08 -16.84
CA SER A 115 4.04 12.99 -16.67
C SER A 115 3.92 12.22 -17.98
N GLU A 116 3.86 10.90 -17.89
CA GLU A 116 3.52 10.06 -19.03
C GLU A 116 2.02 9.97 -19.29
N ILE A 117 1.22 10.47 -18.35
CA ILE A 117 -0.22 10.62 -18.47
C ILE A 117 -0.55 12.08 -18.67
N GLU A 118 -1.59 12.36 -19.43
CA GLU A 118 -2.10 13.72 -19.58
C GLU A 118 -2.68 14.17 -18.23
N VAL A 119 -2.05 15.18 -17.63
CA VAL A 119 -2.53 15.85 -16.43
C VAL A 119 -2.59 17.34 -16.72
N SER A 120 -3.73 17.95 -16.49
CA SER A 120 -3.95 19.38 -16.71
C SER A 120 -3.67 20.15 -15.41
N PHE A 121 -2.39 20.45 -15.17
CA PHE A 121 -1.99 21.42 -14.15
C PHE A 121 -1.38 22.63 -14.86
N TYR A 122 -1.74 23.83 -14.42
CA TYR A 122 -1.20 25.08 -14.94
C TYR A 122 0.26 25.24 -14.57
N ASP A 123 0.60 25.03 -13.29
CA ASP A 123 1.97 25.10 -12.80
C ASP A 123 2.25 24.06 -11.69
N ARG A 124 3.50 24.05 -11.22
CA ARG A 124 3.96 23.11 -10.20
C ARG A 124 3.34 23.38 -8.83
N GLU A 125 3.03 24.62 -8.49
CA GLU A 125 2.36 24.93 -7.23
C GLU A 125 0.95 24.33 -7.21
N GLU A 126 0.16 24.55 -8.26
CA GLU A 126 -1.19 23.98 -8.37
C GLU A 126 -1.15 22.46 -8.25
N GLN A 127 -0.23 21.82 -8.98
CA GLN A 127 -0.01 20.38 -8.94
C GLN A 127 0.28 19.88 -7.51
N MET A 128 1.22 20.52 -6.82
CA MET A 128 1.63 20.12 -5.47
C MET A 128 0.54 20.37 -4.42
N ASN A 129 -0.21 21.47 -4.54
CA ASN A 129 -1.37 21.76 -3.70
C ASN A 129 -2.48 20.72 -3.90
N ALA A 130 -2.76 20.30 -5.15
CA ALA A 130 -3.72 19.24 -5.43
C ALA A 130 -3.30 17.90 -4.80
N TYR A 131 -2.01 17.56 -4.87
CA TYR A 131 -1.48 16.35 -4.23
C TYR A 131 -1.58 16.43 -2.70
N LEU A 132 -1.16 17.54 -2.09
CA LEU A 132 -1.24 17.75 -0.64
C LEU A 132 -2.69 17.64 -0.15
N ALA A 133 -3.64 18.29 -0.84
CA ALA A 133 -5.06 18.23 -0.49
C ALA A 133 -5.61 16.79 -0.50
N TYR A 134 -5.24 16.01 -1.52
CA TYR A 134 -5.63 14.60 -1.59
C TYR A 134 -5.00 13.78 -0.45
N VAL A 135 -3.69 13.95 -0.21
CA VAL A 135 -2.99 13.20 0.85
C VAL A 135 -3.52 13.56 2.23
N SER A 136 -3.74 14.84 2.53
CA SER A 136 -4.30 15.29 3.82
C SER A 136 -5.68 14.68 4.07
N LYS A 137 -6.57 14.73 3.08
CA LYS A 137 -7.91 14.13 3.14
C LYS A 137 -7.86 12.63 3.43
N VAL A 138 -7.02 11.87 2.71
CA VAL A 138 -6.88 10.42 2.92
C VAL A 138 -6.26 10.13 4.28
N ALA A 139 -5.18 10.82 4.65
CA ALA A 139 -4.51 10.58 5.93
C ALA A 139 -5.42 10.88 7.13
N LYS A 140 -6.30 11.87 7.04
CA LYS A 140 -7.35 12.15 8.04
C LYS A 140 -8.39 11.03 8.07
N ARG A 141 -8.93 10.62 6.92
CA ARG A 141 -9.92 9.53 6.81
C ARG A 141 -9.39 8.22 7.39
N GLU A 142 -8.12 7.92 7.16
CA GLU A 142 -7.50 6.63 7.52
C GLU A 142 -6.77 6.69 8.88
N ASN A 143 -6.85 7.83 9.58
CA ASN A 143 -6.21 8.10 10.88
C ASN A 143 -4.69 7.81 10.88
N ILE A 144 -4.01 8.13 9.78
CA ILE A 144 -2.56 7.98 9.66
C ILE A 144 -1.93 9.13 10.45
N LYS A 145 -1.54 8.89 11.70
CA LYS A 145 -1.08 9.96 12.62
C LYS A 145 0.25 10.59 12.22
N ARG A 146 1.21 9.76 11.81
CA ARG A 146 2.57 10.17 11.45
C ARG A 146 2.94 9.59 10.09
N PRO A 147 2.38 10.13 8.98
CA PRO A 147 2.81 9.69 7.66
C PRO A 147 4.31 9.92 7.54
N ASN A 148 4.96 9.12 6.72
CA ASN A 148 6.29 9.37 6.23
C ASN A 148 6.23 9.44 4.70
N VAL A 149 7.35 9.70 4.07
CA VAL A 149 7.51 9.69 2.61
C VAL A 149 6.88 8.48 1.93
N GLY A 150 7.09 7.28 2.48
CA GLY A 150 6.54 6.04 1.95
C GLY A 150 5.01 6.11 1.95
N ALA A 151 4.42 6.42 3.09
CA ALA A 151 2.97 6.57 3.23
C ALA A 151 2.39 7.65 2.30
N VAL A 152 3.09 8.77 2.09
CA VAL A 152 2.67 9.80 1.12
C VAL A 152 2.64 9.21 -0.29
N LEU A 153 3.70 8.52 -0.72
CA LEU A 153 3.73 7.91 -2.05
C LEU A 153 2.71 6.77 -2.21
N GLU A 154 2.42 6.00 -1.16
CA GLU A 154 1.36 4.98 -1.18
C GLU A 154 0.00 5.61 -1.48
N ILE A 155 -0.32 6.72 -0.79
CA ILE A 155 -1.56 7.46 -1.02
C ILE A 155 -1.60 8.05 -2.43
N LEU A 156 -0.50 8.64 -2.90
CA LEU A 156 -0.40 9.16 -4.27
C LEU A 156 -0.48 8.05 -5.32
N SER A 157 0.05 6.86 -5.06
CA SER A 157 -0.09 5.72 -5.96
C SER A 157 -1.56 5.33 -6.14
N ARG A 158 -2.36 5.40 -5.07
CA ARG A 158 -3.81 5.19 -5.13
C ARG A 158 -4.50 6.31 -5.90
N TYR A 159 -4.10 7.57 -5.67
CA TYR A 159 -4.59 8.74 -6.41
C TYR A 159 -4.40 8.56 -7.92
N TYR A 160 -3.20 8.14 -8.33
CA TYR A 160 -2.87 7.90 -9.73
C TYR A 160 -3.77 6.83 -10.35
N LEU A 161 -3.86 5.67 -9.69
CA LEU A 161 -4.56 4.50 -10.22
C LEU A 161 -6.08 4.69 -10.31
N GLN A 162 -6.66 5.52 -9.43
CA GLN A 162 -8.10 5.74 -9.36
C GLN A 162 -8.54 7.06 -9.98
N GLU A 163 -7.97 8.19 -9.59
CA GLU A 163 -8.48 9.52 -9.96
C GLU A 163 -7.81 10.08 -11.20
N LEU A 164 -6.47 10.01 -11.29
CA LEU A 164 -5.74 10.66 -12.39
C LEU A 164 -5.87 9.87 -13.70
N THR A 165 -5.90 8.54 -13.62
CA THR A 165 -5.85 7.69 -14.83
C THR A 165 -7.07 6.83 -15.04
N ASN A 166 -7.91 6.68 -14.02
CA ASN A 166 -9.06 5.79 -14.06
C ASN A 166 -8.70 4.33 -14.47
N ILE A 167 -7.46 3.86 -14.19
CA ILE A 167 -7.01 2.48 -14.47
C ILE A 167 -7.85 1.47 -13.69
N TYR A 168 -8.21 1.80 -12.45
CA TYR A 168 -9.13 1.03 -11.63
C TYR A 168 -10.29 1.92 -11.19
N PRO A 169 -11.36 2.05 -12.02
CA PRO A 169 -12.47 2.95 -11.74
C PRO A 169 -13.11 2.67 -10.38
N LYS A 170 -13.40 3.73 -9.62
CA LYS A 170 -13.99 3.62 -8.27
C LYS A 170 -15.30 2.83 -8.22
N LYS A 171 -16.08 2.86 -9.31
CA LYS A 171 -17.36 2.13 -9.40
C LYS A 171 -17.16 0.60 -9.37
N ASP A 172 -16.02 0.12 -9.86
CA ASP A 172 -15.74 -1.30 -10.04
C ASP A 172 -14.73 -1.80 -9.00
N PHE A 173 -13.80 -0.93 -8.58
CA PHE A 173 -12.68 -1.29 -7.72
C PHE A 173 -12.54 -0.38 -6.50
N THR A 174 -12.00 -0.97 -5.43
CA THR A 174 -11.39 -0.23 -4.32
C THR A 174 -9.88 -0.45 -4.32
N ILE A 175 -9.14 0.60 -3.96
CA ILE A 175 -7.70 0.52 -3.68
C ILE A 175 -7.44 0.84 -2.21
N GLY A 176 -6.91 -0.14 -1.49
CA GLY A 176 -6.45 -0.03 -0.10
C GLY A 176 -4.93 -0.14 0.02
N SER A 177 -4.45 0.02 1.25
CA SER A 177 -3.07 -0.19 1.69
C SER A 177 -3.07 -0.70 3.14
N GLY A 178 -1.90 -0.99 3.70
CA GLY A 178 -1.74 -1.20 5.13
C GLY A 178 -2.32 -2.52 5.64
N VAL A 179 -2.29 -3.57 4.83
CA VAL A 179 -2.63 -4.94 5.26
C VAL A 179 -1.36 -5.69 5.60
N GLU A 180 -1.19 -6.02 6.88
CA GLU A 180 -0.17 -6.91 7.39
C GLU A 180 -0.54 -8.36 7.22
N TYR A 181 0.48 -9.20 7.09
CA TYR A 181 0.35 -10.64 7.11
C TYR A 181 1.37 -11.29 8.07
N THR A 182 0.89 -12.20 8.92
CA THR A 182 1.66 -12.85 9.99
C THR A 182 1.61 -14.39 9.89
N TYR A 183 2.60 -15.07 10.48
CA TYR A 183 2.52 -16.52 10.66
C TYR A 183 1.62 -16.86 11.85
N ALA A 184 0.83 -17.92 11.72
CA ALA A 184 -0.12 -18.39 12.74
C ALA A 184 0.50 -18.70 14.13
N LYS A 185 1.83 -18.91 14.22
CA LYS A 185 2.52 -19.30 15.46
C LYS A 185 3.47 -18.24 16.03
N GLY A 186 3.36 -16.98 15.60
CA GLY A 186 4.16 -15.91 16.21
C GLY A 186 3.67 -14.53 15.78
N LYS A 187 3.52 -13.62 16.75
CA LYS A 187 3.10 -12.22 16.59
C LYS A 187 4.01 -11.36 15.68
N ARG A 188 4.94 -11.97 14.94
CA ARG A 188 5.90 -11.27 14.09
C ARG A 188 5.28 -11.01 12.73
N THR A 189 5.08 -9.73 12.40
CA THR A 189 4.76 -9.25 11.05
C THR A 189 5.80 -9.78 10.06
N ILE A 190 5.32 -10.44 9.00
CA ILE A 190 6.16 -10.89 7.89
C ILE A 190 6.37 -9.73 6.91
N GLY A 191 5.30 -8.99 6.65
CA GLY A 191 5.30 -7.79 5.84
C GLY A 191 3.95 -7.11 5.86
N GLU A 192 3.92 -5.97 5.18
CA GLU A 192 2.77 -5.13 4.90
C GLU A 192 2.63 -4.99 3.38
N LEU A 193 1.41 -4.77 2.90
CA LEU A 193 1.10 -4.54 1.50
C LEU A 193 0.78 -3.05 1.26
N ASP A 194 1.61 -2.40 0.46
CA ASP A 194 1.51 -0.97 0.13
C ASP A 194 0.28 -0.63 -0.74
N ILE A 195 -0.05 -1.47 -1.74
CA ILE A 195 -1.17 -1.22 -2.66
C ILE A 195 -1.95 -2.53 -2.87
N ILE A 196 -3.27 -2.47 -2.65
CA ILE A 196 -4.17 -3.62 -2.80
C ILE A 196 -5.38 -3.17 -3.60
N VAL A 197 -5.50 -3.68 -4.83
CA VAL A 197 -6.65 -3.43 -5.70
C VAL A 197 -7.57 -4.63 -5.63
N TYR A 198 -8.83 -4.41 -5.30
CA TYR A 198 -9.84 -5.46 -5.26
C TYR A 198 -11.13 -5.01 -5.91
N ASP A 199 -11.77 -5.98 -6.55
CA ASP A 199 -13.08 -5.86 -7.17
C ASP A 199 -14.15 -5.71 -6.08
N ARG A 200 -15.05 -4.73 -6.22
CA ARG A 200 -16.07 -4.43 -5.21
C ARG A 200 -17.16 -5.49 -5.12
N VAL A 201 -17.43 -6.21 -6.20
CA VAL A 201 -18.52 -7.21 -6.27
C VAL A 201 -18.08 -8.52 -5.61
N THR A 202 -16.88 -8.99 -5.95
CA THR A 202 -16.35 -10.29 -5.53
C THR A 202 -15.45 -10.20 -4.30
N CYS A 203 -15.03 -8.99 -3.92
CA CYS A 203 -14.00 -8.72 -2.92
C CYS A 203 -12.65 -9.40 -3.20
N LYS A 204 -12.43 -9.97 -4.39
CA LYS A 204 -11.16 -10.62 -4.75
C LYS A 204 -10.12 -9.57 -5.11
N VAL A 205 -8.89 -9.77 -4.63
CA VAL A 205 -7.74 -8.94 -4.95
C VAL A 205 -7.29 -9.27 -6.37
N THR A 206 -7.41 -8.29 -7.26
CA THR A 206 -7.06 -8.41 -8.68
C THR A 206 -5.63 -7.96 -8.94
N ALA A 207 -5.14 -6.98 -8.16
CA ALA A 207 -3.75 -6.54 -8.23
C ALA A 207 -3.15 -6.24 -6.86
N LEU A 208 -1.85 -6.50 -6.74
CA LEU A 208 -1.04 -6.10 -5.59
C LEU A 208 0.12 -5.23 -6.03
N GLY A 209 0.49 -4.26 -5.20
CA GLY A 209 1.57 -3.36 -5.50
C GLY A 209 2.46 -2.99 -4.34
N GLU A 210 3.63 -2.50 -4.73
CA GLU A 210 4.66 -1.98 -3.86
C GLU A 210 5.07 -0.61 -4.38
N SER A 211 5.14 0.37 -3.48
CA SER A 211 5.53 1.74 -3.81
C SER A 211 6.90 2.05 -3.22
N LYS A 212 7.75 2.77 -3.96
CA LYS A 212 9.07 3.18 -3.46
C LYS A 212 9.41 4.61 -3.88
N ALA A 213 9.50 5.49 -2.89
CA ALA A 213 10.02 6.83 -3.08
C ALA A 213 11.54 6.79 -3.06
N SER A 214 12.18 6.93 -4.22
CA SER A 214 13.64 6.94 -4.28
C SER A 214 14.17 7.97 -5.28
N SER A 215 15.36 8.50 -5.00
CA SER A 215 16.06 9.37 -5.93
C SER A 215 16.41 8.64 -7.23
N SER A 216 16.60 9.40 -8.31
CA SER A 216 16.94 8.88 -9.65
C SER A 216 18.08 7.87 -9.62
N LYS A 217 19.15 8.15 -8.86
CA LYS A 217 20.33 7.27 -8.70
C LYS A 217 20.02 5.92 -8.04
N ASN A 218 18.93 5.82 -7.28
CA ASN A 218 18.58 4.65 -6.48
C ASN A 218 17.39 3.85 -7.00
N GLN A 219 16.75 4.29 -8.09
CA GLN A 219 15.52 3.68 -8.62
C GLN A 219 15.63 2.16 -8.83
N ARG A 220 16.71 1.69 -9.46
CA ARG A 220 16.93 0.24 -9.70
C ARG A 220 17.04 -0.56 -8.41
N LYS A 221 17.76 -0.04 -7.41
CA LYS A 221 17.93 -0.69 -6.10
C LYS A 221 16.61 -0.75 -5.34
N SER A 222 15.81 0.31 -5.42
CA SER A 222 14.48 0.37 -4.82
C SER A 222 13.50 -0.60 -5.48
N LEU A 223 13.54 -0.72 -6.82
CA LEU A 223 12.72 -1.68 -7.55
C LEU A 223 13.04 -3.12 -7.15
N GLN A 224 14.31 -3.45 -6.96
CA GLN A 224 14.72 -4.77 -6.47
C GLN A 224 14.14 -5.05 -5.07
N LYS A 225 14.08 -4.05 -4.19
CA LYS A 225 13.44 -4.19 -2.87
C LYS A 225 11.94 -4.44 -3.00
N ALA A 226 11.24 -3.66 -3.82
CA ALA A 226 9.81 -3.85 -4.09
C ALA A 226 9.51 -5.27 -4.60
N ARG A 227 10.29 -5.76 -5.57
CA ARG A 227 10.18 -7.14 -6.08
C ARG A 227 10.40 -8.19 -4.99
N LYS A 228 11.37 -7.98 -4.09
CA LYS A 228 11.62 -8.88 -2.95
C LYS A 228 10.44 -8.91 -1.97
N GLN A 229 9.75 -7.79 -1.75
CA GLN A 229 8.56 -7.75 -0.88
C GLN A 229 7.40 -8.54 -1.49
N ILE A 230 7.10 -8.35 -2.78
CA ILE A 230 6.12 -9.17 -3.49
C ILE A 230 6.49 -10.65 -3.48
N ALA A 231 7.77 -10.99 -3.70
CA ALA A 231 8.24 -12.38 -3.62
C ALA A 231 8.02 -12.99 -2.22
N ARG A 232 8.26 -12.22 -1.16
CA ARG A 232 7.97 -12.63 0.23
C ARG A 232 6.49 -12.89 0.43
N PHE A 233 5.61 -12.03 -0.08
CA PHE A 233 4.16 -12.25 -0.02
C PHE A 233 3.72 -13.50 -0.80
N LYS A 234 4.22 -13.69 -2.03
CA LYS A 234 3.95 -14.92 -2.81
C LYS A 234 4.36 -16.19 -2.08
N ASN A 235 5.52 -16.17 -1.44
CA ASN A 235 6.00 -17.30 -0.64
C ASN A 235 5.14 -17.53 0.59
N PHE A 236 4.66 -16.46 1.23
CA PHE A 236 3.67 -16.56 2.29
C PHE A 236 2.37 -17.22 1.79
N MET A 237 1.82 -16.79 0.66
CA MET A 237 0.61 -17.39 0.10
C MET A 237 0.79 -18.88 -0.24
N LYS A 238 1.90 -19.24 -0.91
CA LYS A 238 2.21 -20.65 -1.27
C LYS A 238 2.35 -21.57 -0.06
N ARG A 239 2.86 -21.07 1.06
CA ARG A 239 3.02 -21.87 2.29
C ARG A 239 1.71 -22.13 3.00
N ASN A 240 0.69 -21.30 2.76
CA ASN A 240 -0.59 -21.35 3.46
C ASN A 240 -1.76 -21.77 2.56
N SER A 241 -1.49 -22.11 1.29
CA SER A 241 -2.44 -22.76 0.39
C SER A 241 -2.51 -24.28 0.56
N LYS A 242 -1.73 -24.85 1.49
CA LYS A 242 -1.62 -26.28 1.80
C LYS A 242 -2.23 -26.54 3.15
#